data_AF-A0A166Y840-F1
#
_entry.id   AF-A0A166Y840-F1
#
_cell.length_a   1.000
_cell.length_b   1.000
_cell.length_c   1.000
_cell.angle_alpha   90.00
_cell.angle_beta   90.00
_cell.angle_gamma   90.00
#
_symmetry.space_group_name_H-M   'P 1'
#
loop_
_entity.id
_entity.type
_entity.pdbx_description
1 polymer ?
#
loop_
_entity_poly.entity_id
_entity_poly.type
_entity_poly.pdbx_seq_one_letter_code
_entity_poly.pdbx_strand_id
1 'polypeptide(L)'
;MLRWLVSALFLALPIGTTIGVLLGLQAYNHANGRPPPLTGGDDGNGLPGTGTTPKGKDTMEMKCDQAYGFDPKSKGQNFILNPNPWGWKPGEEGGLCMLVNFNGNRTYATEFSAPIFNVTWQYPRVTAAGQNNVHAFPNAKVDSKNFPVQIGTISKFEFDVEWSLSLKNDTHQEVTDADVQANQINANVAIDMFVDKDKKNAEDSKKAAYEVMVWFADFGTDAWPLGKTDTPGKGTVTTTTVGGVEFELYAGTNSQQQMVLSWVATKPTTTFKGDLKPLLDKIFGLNDDKYPQKTDYLGYLAFGQEAYSSTSNVTFSVPSLAVDIEIP
;
A
#
# COMPACT_ATOMS: atom_id res chain seq x y z
N MET A 1 3.17 65.33 -17.82
CA MET A 1 2.20 64.42 -17.16
C MET A 1 1.72 63.28 -18.07
N LEU A 2 1.29 63.53 -19.31
CA LEU A 2 0.75 62.49 -20.22
C LEU A 2 1.69 61.29 -20.48
N ARG A 3 3.01 61.52 -20.60
CA ARG A 3 4.01 60.45 -20.81
C ARG A 3 4.10 59.45 -19.65
N TRP A 4 3.91 59.89 -18.40
CA TRP A 4 3.96 59.02 -17.23
C TRP A 4 2.71 58.15 -17.09
N LEU A 5 1.54 58.70 -17.44
CA LEU A 5 0.27 57.95 -17.47
C LEU A 5 0.29 56.85 -18.53
N VAL A 6 0.81 57.14 -19.73
CA VAL A 6 0.92 56.15 -20.81
C VAL A 6 1.88 55.02 -20.43
N SER A 7 3.03 55.35 -19.84
CA SER A 7 3.99 54.33 -19.36
C SER A 7 3.43 53.47 -18.21
N ALA A 8 2.67 54.06 -17.28
CA ALA A 8 2.02 53.31 -16.21
C ALA A 8 0.93 52.36 -16.73
N LEU A 9 0.17 52.78 -17.76
CA LEU A 9 -0.85 51.94 -18.37
C LEU A 9 -0.24 50.74 -19.13
N PHE A 10 0.86 50.98 -19.87
CA PHE A 10 1.58 49.91 -20.57
C PHE A 10 2.28 48.92 -19.64
N LEU A 11 2.60 49.33 -18.40
CA LEU A 11 3.08 48.41 -17.36
C LEU A 11 1.94 47.61 -16.71
N ALA A 12 0.78 48.24 -16.48
CA ALA A 12 -0.36 47.61 -15.82
C ALA A 12 -1.04 46.54 -16.68
N LEU A 13 -1.09 46.72 -18.01
CA LEU A 13 -1.71 45.77 -18.94
C LEU A 13 -1.12 44.35 -18.87
N PRO A 14 0.20 44.12 -19.06
CA PRO A 14 0.77 42.78 -18.98
C PRO A 14 0.64 42.15 -17.60
N ILE A 15 0.68 42.96 -16.53
CA ILE A 15 0.47 42.47 -15.15
C ILE A 15 -0.98 42.01 -14.97
N GLY A 16 -1.95 42.84 -15.37
CA GLY A 16 -3.38 42.53 -15.26
C GLY A 16 -3.78 41.31 -16.09
N THR A 17 -3.26 41.18 -17.32
CA THR A 17 -3.52 39.99 -18.15
C THR A 17 -2.92 38.73 -17.54
N THR A 18 -1.72 38.82 -16.96
CA THR A 18 -1.07 37.68 -16.30
C THR A 18 -1.87 37.23 -15.09
N ILE A 19 -2.28 38.17 -14.22
CA ILE A 19 -3.12 37.87 -13.05
C ILE A 19 -4.46 37.28 -13.48
N GLY A 20 -5.10 37.83 -14.51
CA GLY A 20 -6.37 37.33 -15.03
C GLY A 20 -6.28 35.88 -15.54
N VAL A 21 -5.22 35.55 -16.28
CA VAL A 21 -4.96 34.18 -16.76
C VAL A 21 -4.70 33.23 -15.59
N LEU A 22 -3.95 33.66 -14.58
CA LEU A 22 -3.65 32.86 -13.39
C LEU A 22 -4.91 32.56 -12.56
N LEU A 23 -5.78 33.55 -12.35
CA LEU A 23 -7.06 33.36 -11.67
C LEU A 23 -8.01 32.46 -12.48
N GLY A 24 -8.01 32.59 -13.81
CA GLY A 24 -8.77 31.71 -14.70
C GLY A 24 -8.31 30.25 -14.64
N LEU A 25 -7.00 30.01 -14.64
CA LEU A 25 -6.41 28.68 -14.48
C LEU A 25 -6.69 28.09 -13.10
N GLN A 26 -6.65 28.90 -12.05
CA GLN A 26 -7.00 28.47 -10.70
C GLN A 26 -8.48 28.06 -10.59
N ALA A 27 -9.39 28.84 -11.15
CA ALA A 27 -10.82 28.51 -11.17
C ALA A 27 -11.11 27.24 -12.00
N TYR A 28 -10.46 27.10 -13.16
CA TYR A 28 -10.55 25.90 -14.00
C TYR A 28 -10.01 24.66 -13.28
N ASN A 29 -8.88 24.78 -12.57
CA ASN A 29 -8.30 23.67 -11.82
C ASN A 29 -9.21 23.27 -10.64
N HIS A 30 -9.77 24.24 -9.91
CA HIS A 30 -10.73 23.98 -8.83
C HIS A 30 -11.99 23.25 -9.33
N ALA A 31 -12.52 23.64 -10.50
CA ALA A 31 -13.70 22.99 -11.09
C ALA A 31 -13.45 21.56 -11.60
N ASN A 32 -12.19 21.20 -11.88
CA ASN A 32 -11.80 19.91 -12.45
C ASN A 32 -10.96 19.05 -11.49
N GLY A 33 -10.92 19.39 -10.19
CA GLY A 33 -10.17 18.63 -9.18
C GLY A 33 -8.65 18.63 -9.40
N ARG A 34 -8.09 19.61 -10.12
CA ARG A 34 -6.66 19.76 -10.38
C ARG A 34 -6.01 20.70 -9.37
N PRO A 35 -4.71 20.52 -9.03
CA PRO A 35 -4.01 21.42 -8.11
C PRO A 35 -3.86 22.84 -8.70
N PRO A 36 -3.81 23.90 -7.88
CA PRO A 36 -3.59 25.27 -8.35
C PRO A 36 -2.24 25.44 -9.06
N PRO A 37 -2.12 26.33 -10.06
CA PRO A 37 -0.90 26.50 -10.84
C PRO A 37 0.28 27.12 -10.07
N LEU A 38 0.10 27.58 -8.82
CA LEU A 38 1.14 28.27 -8.02
C LEU A 38 1.30 27.77 -6.58
N THR A 39 0.77 26.60 -6.23
CA THR A 39 1.10 25.97 -4.94
C THR A 39 2.38 25.15 -5.09
N GLY A 40 3.53 25.81 -5.01
CA GLY A 40 4.83 25.14 -4.99
C GLY A 40 5.99 26.13 -4.85
N GLY A 41 6.59 26.19 -3.66
CA GLY A 41 7.95 26.70 -3.46
C GLY A 41 8.13 27.77 -2.39
N ASP A 42 7.89 27.49 -1.11
CA ASP A 42 8.37 28.36 -0.01
C ASP A 42 9.78 27.99 0.50
N ASP A 43 10.45 27.03 -0.16
CA ASP A 43 11.80 26.57 0.25
C ASP A 43 12.88 26.89 -0.79
N GLY A 44 12.60 27.74 -1.79
CA GLY A 44 13.61 28.28 -2.73
C GLY A 44 14.32 27.27 -3.65
N ASN A 45 14.08 25.96 -3.51
CA ASN A 45 14.74 24.91 -4.29
C ASN A 45 13.77 23.89 -4.94
N GLY A 46 12.46 24.15 -4.91
CA GLY A 46 11.44 23.28 -5.52
C GLY A 46 10.87 23.86 -6.81
N LEU A 47 10.78 23.05 -7.87
CA LEU A 47 10.04 23.39 -9.09
C LEU A 47 8.54 23.52 -8.79
N PRO A 48 7.84 24.53 -9.33
CA PRO A 48 6.41 24.69 -9.14
C PRO A 48 5.64 23.54 -9.80
N GLY A 49 4.73 22.89 -9.06
CA GLY A 49 3.87 21.81 -9.56
C GLY A 49 4.07 20.44 -8.91
N THR A 50 5.07 20.28 -8.03
CA THR A 50 5.16 19.10 -7.17
C THR A 50 4.38 19.37 -5.89
N GLY A 51 3.20 18.75 -5.75
CA GLY A 51 2.32 18.91 -4.60
C GLY A 51 3.04 18.62 -3.28
N THR A 52 3.53 19.67 -2.63
CA THR A 52 3.97 19.60 -1.24
C THR A 52 2.80 20.06 -0.38
N THR A 53 2.31 19.14 0.45
CA THR A 53 1.48 19.37 1.64
C THR A 53 1.79 20.75 2.27
N PRO A 54 0.80 21.65 2.46
CA PRO A 54 1.04 22.94 3.09
C PRO A 54 1.72 22.76 4.45
N LYS A 55 2.87 23.42 4.68
CA LYS A 55 3.61 23.32 5.95
C LYS A 55 2.68 23.60 7.14
N GLY A 56 2.60 22.66 8.07
CA GLY A 56 1.93 22.83 9.35
C GLY A 56 0.41 22.73 9.34
N LYS A 57 -0.22 22.30 8.24
CA LYS A 57 -1.66 22.03 8.20
C LYS A 57 -1.94 20.58 7.85
N ASP A 58 -2.97 20.04 8.48
CA ASP A 58 -3.49 18.73 8.12
C ASP A 58 -4.14 18.82 6.73
N THR A 59 -3.97 17.76 5.94
CA THR A 59 -4.54 17.69 4.59
C THR A 59 -4.82 16.24 4.20
N MET A 60 -5.54 16.07 3.10
CA MET A 60 -5.79 14.77 2.49
C MET A 60 -5.35 14.86 1.04
N GLU A 61 -4.57 13.88 0.59
CA GLU A 61 -4.12 13.81 -0.80
C GLU A 61 -4.63 12.51 -1.44
N MET A 62 -5.08 12.60 -2.69
CA MET A 62 -5.57 11.47 -3.47
C MET A 62 -4.71 11.28 -4.71
N LYS A 63 -4.38 10.02 -5.02
CA LYS A 63 -3.68 9.61 -6.24
C LYS A 63 -4.34 8.35 -6.78
N CYS A 64 -4.66 8.38 -8.07
CA CYS A 64 -5.29 7.28 -8.76
C CYS A 64 -4.33 6.70 -9.80
N ASP A 65 -4.32 5.38 -9.90
CA ASP A 65 -3.57 4.61 -10.91
C ASP A 65 -2.07 4.93 -11.00
N GLN A 66 -1.44 5.29 -9.87
CA GLN A 66 0.00 5.56 -9.79
C GLN A 66 0.75 4.44 -9.08
N ALA A 67 1.91 4.03 -9.62
CA ALA A 67 2.75 3.02 -9.00
C ALA A 67 3.25 3.44 -7.61
N TYR A 68 3.63 4.72 -7.45
CA TYR A 68 4.12 5.29 -6.20
C TYR A 68 3.28 6.49 -5.81
N GLY A 69 2.85 6.54 -4.56
CA GLY A 69 1.84 7.49 -4.12
C GLY A 69 2.39 8.59 -3.23
N PHE A 70 2.72 8.27 -2.00
CA PHE A 70 2.77 9.25 -0.93
C PHE A 70 3.95 9.01 -0.02
N ASP A 71 4.59 10.10 0.37
CA ASP A 71 5.70 10.12 1.31
C ASP A 71 5.40 11.18 2.40
N PRO A 72 4.45 10.90 3.30
CA PRO A 72 3.91 11.88 4.24
C PRO A 72 4.90 12.41 5.28
N LYS A 73 6.06 11.76 5.43
CA LYS A 73 7.08 12.02 6.46
C LYS A 73 6.53 11.99 7.88
N SER A 74 7.08 11.11 8.70
CA SER A 74 6.81 10.97 10.13
C SER A 74 8.00 11.44 10.96
N LYS A 75 7.75 11.85 12.21
CA LYS A 75 8.81 12.00 13.22
C LYS A 75 9.28 10.66 13.79
N GLY A 76 8.45 9.63 13.69
CA GLY A 76 8.78 8.25 14.04
C GLY A 76 9.10 7.41 12.81
N GLN A 77 8.59 6.18 12.77
CA GLN A 77 8.66 5.29 11.61
C GLN A 77 7.99 5.93 10.38
N ASN A 78 8.73 6.00 9.27
CA ASN A 78 8.19 6.46 8.00
C ASN A 78 7.51 5.32 7.25
N PHE A 79 6.52 5.69 6.45
CA PHE A 79 5.86 4.81 5.50
C PHE A 79 5.80 5.50 4.15
N ILE A 80 5.99 4.71 3.09
CA ILE A 80 5.68 5.12 1.72
C ILE A 80 4.38 4.41 1.33
N LEU A 81 3.34 5.17 1.04
CA LEU A 81 2.03 4.64 0.68
C LEU A 81 1.89 4.61 -0.84
N ASN A 82 1.55 3.45 -1.41
CA ASN A 82 1.60 3.21 -2.84
C ASN A 82 0.24 2.72 -3.33
N PRO A 83 -0.40 3.35 -4.35
CA PRO A 83 -1.55 2.76 -5.01
C PRO A 83 -1.18 1.48 -5.79
N ASN A 84 -0.02 1.48 -6.46
CA ASN A 84 0.62 0.28 -7.00
C ASN A 84 -0.27 -0.64 -7.89
N PRO A 85 -0.86 -0.14 -8.99
CA PRO A 85 -1.58 -0.95 -9.98
C PRO A 85 -0.62 -1.71 -10.92
N TRP A 86 0.29 -2.51 -10.38
CA TRP A 86 1.38 -3.13 -11.16
C TRP A 86 0.89 -4.16 -12.19
N GLY A 87 -0.27 -4.77 -11.97
CA GLY A 87 -0.90 -5.77 -12.83
C GLY A 87 -1.90 -5.18 -13.82
N TRP A 88 -2.09 -3.86 -13.83
CA TRP A 88 -3.04 -3.14 -14.67
C TRP A 88 -2.33 -2.10 -15.54
N LYS A 89 -2.85 -1.83 -16.75
CA LYS A 89 -2.26 -0.83 -17.64
C LYS A 89 -3.20 0.37 -17.84
N PRO A 90 -2.65 1.61 -17.89
CA PRO A 90 -3.42 2.79 -18.21
C PRO A 90 -4.28 2.63 -19.47
N GLY A 91 -5.60 2.79 -19.30
CA GLY A 91 -6.59 2.70 -20.37
C GLY A 91 -7.31 1.35 -20.47
N GLU A 92 -6.91 0.34 -19.69
CA GLU A 92 -7.72 -0.87 -19.47
C GLU A 92 -8.93 -0.55 -18.57
N GLU A 93 -9.94 -1.42 -18.57
CA GLU A 93 -11.12 -1.23 -17.70
C GLU A 93 -10.74 -1.39 -16.23
N GLY A 94 -11.39 -0.61 -15.37
CA GLY A 94 -11.10 -0.57 -13.94
C GLY A 94 -10.08 0.49 -13.54
N GLY A 95 -9.78 0.55 -12.25
CA GLY A 95 -8.82 1.47 -11.68
C GLY A 95 -8.83 1.47 -10.15
N LEU A 96 -7.89 2.20 -9.56
CA LEU A 96 -7.89 2.48 -8.13
C LEU A 96 -7.58 3.94 -7.82
N CYS A 97 -8.11 4.42 -6.69
CA CYS A 97 -7.72 5.65 -6.06
C CYS A 97 -7.35 5.39 -4.60
N MET A 98 -6.17 5.87 -4.19
CA MET A 98 -5.74 5.88 -2.80
C MET A 98 -5.83 7.30 -2.24
N LEU A 99 -6.40 7.43 -1.04
CA LEU A 99 -6.52 8.65 -0.26
C LEU A 99 -5.70 8.50 1.02
N VAL A 100 -4.86 9.48 1.34
CA VAL A 100 -3.99 9.47 2.53
C VAL A 100 -4.16 10.74 3.34
N ASN A 101 -4.27 10.60 4.67
CA ASN A 101 -4.32 11.73 5.60
C ASN A 101 -2.90 12.14 6.02
N PHE A 102 -2.58 13.41 5.84
CA PHE A 102 -1.30 14.00 6.23
C PHE A 102 -1.50 14.89 7.45
N ASN A 103 -0.75 14.63 8.51
CA ASN A 103 -0.74 15.49 9.69
C ASN A 103 0.33 16.57 9.51
N GLY A 104 -0.04 17.85 9.60
CA GLY A 104 0.86 18.96 9.37
C GLY A 104 2.06 19.00 10.34
N ASN A 105 1.90 18.40 11.52
CA ASN A 105 2.92 18.27 12.55
C ASN A 105 3.78 16.99 12.44
N ARG A 106 3.48 16.10 11.47
CA ARG A 106 4.17 14.83 11.19
C ARG A 106 4.18 13.84 12.35
N THR A 107 3.20 13.91 13.24
CA THR A 107 3.02 12.94 14.34
C THR A 107 1.75 12.16 14.11
N TYR A 108 1.82 10.85 14.31
CA TYR A 108 0.70 9.91 14.19
C TYR A 108 0.39 9.29 15.55
N ALA A 109 -0.57 8.35 15.60
CA ALA A 109 -1.09 7.80 16.86
C ALA A 109 0.01 7.26 17.79
N THR A 110 1.02 6.61 17.23
CA THR A 110 2.27 6.21 17.92
C THR A 110 3.50 6.60 17.10
N GLU A 111 4.69 6.40 17.66
CA GLU A 111 5.94 6.56 16.90
C GLU A 111 6.11 5.51 15.78
N PHE A 112 5.32 4.43 15.79
CA PHE A 112 5.37 3.37 14.79
C PHE A 112 4.18 3.41 13.81
N SER A 113 3.29 4.39 13.96
CA SER A 113 2.06 4.46 13.18
C SER A 113 2.26 5.04 11.78
N ALA A 114 1.62 4.40 10.81
CA ALA A 114 1.39 4.97 9.50
C ALA A 114 0.27 6.03 9.55
N PRO A 115 0.22 6.95 8.58
CA PRO A 115 -0.96 7.75 8.35
C PRO A 115 -2.17 6.89 7.98
N ILE A 116 -3.37 7.41 8.29
CA ILE A 116 -4.65 6.81 7.86
C ILE A 116 -4.72 6.85 6.33
N PHE A 117 -5.16 5.75 5.73
CA PHE A 117 -5.39 5.69 4.30
C PHE A 117 -6.59 4.83 3.91
N ASN A 118 -7.18 5.16 2.76
CA ASN A 118 -8.26 4.42 2.14
C ASN A 118 -7.94 4.17 0.68
N VAL A 119 -8.44 3.06 0.15
CA VAL A 119 -8.24 2.67 -1.23
C VAL A 119 -9.56 2.21 -1.81
N THR A 120 -10.06 2.92 -2.81
CA THR A 120 -11.24 2.51 -3.57
C THR A 120 -10.79 1.96 -4.91
N TRP A 121 -11.27 0.78 -5.28
CA TRP A 121 -10.92 0.13 -6.53
C TRP A 121 -12.10 -0.65 -7.12
N GLN A 122 -12.00 -0.88 -8.43
CA GLN A 122 -12.86 -1.77 -9.18
C GLN A 122 -12.07 -2.29 -10.38
N TYR A 123 -11.94 -3.60 -10.52
CA TYR A 123 -11.24 -4.22 -11.64
C TYR A 123 -12.08 -5.35 -12.26
N PRO A 124 -12.04 -5.54 -13.58
CA PRO A 124 -12.68 -6.68 -14.22
C PRO A 124 -12.00 -7.98 -13.81
N ARG A 125 -12.75 -9.08 -13.77
CA ARG A 125 -12.17 -10.41 -13.49
C ARG A 125 -11.39 -10.93 -14.68
N VAL A 126 -10.15 -11.36 -14.48
CA VAL A 126 -9.36 -12.02 -15.54
C VAL A 126 -9.80 -13.48 -15.67
N THR A 127 -10.27 -13.86 -16.85
CA THR A 127 -10.76 -15.24 -17.12
C THR A 127 -9.85 -16.04 -18.04
N ALA A 128 -8.81 -15.41 -18.62
CA ALA A 128 -7.87 -16.07 -19.50
C ALA A 128 -6.87 -16.93 -18.69
N ALA A 129 -6.72 -18.20 -19.10
CA ALA A 129 -5.80 -19.11 -18.45
C ALA A 129 -4.34 -18.62 -18.52
N GLY A 130 -3.62 -18.72 -17.40
CA GLY A 130 -2.20 -18.37 -17.31
C GLY A 130 -1.91 -16.87 -17.20
N GLN A 131 -2.93 -16.02 -17.07
CA GLN A 131 -2.74 -14.60 -16.74
C GLN A 131 -2.75 -14.38 -15.24
N ASN A 132 -1.93 -13.42 -14.79
CA ASN A 132 -1.99 -12.94 -13.42
C ASN A 132 -3.33 -12.22 -13.19
N ASN A 133 -4.00 -12.55 -12.10
CA ASN A 133 -5.32 -12.00 -11.76
C ASN A 133 -5.23 -10.85 -10.73
N VAL A 134 -4.05 -10.59 -10.16
CA VAL A 134 -3.81 -9.44 -9.29
C VAL A 134 -3.57 -8.20 -10.15
N HIS A 135 -4.42 -7.19 -10.01
CA HIS A 135 -4.31 -5.93 -10.76
C HIS A 135 -3.49 -4.89 -9.99
N ALA A 136 -3.61 -4.85 -8.67
CA ALA A 136 -2.93 -3.88 -7.83
C ALA A 136 -2.58 -4.46 -6.47
N PHE A 137 -1.52 -3.91 -5.85
CA PHE A 137 -1.22 -4.14 -4.43
C PHE A 137 -1.04 -2.80 -3.71
N PRO A 138 -2.13 -2.03 -3.50
CA PRO A 138 -2.09 -0.82 -2.70
C PRO A 138 -1.62 -1.10 -1.27
N ASN A 139 -0.60 -0.37 -0.81
CA ASN A 139 0.08 -0.71 0.44
C ASN A 139 0.68 0.50 1.17
N ALA A 140 0.97 0.30 2.45
CA ALA A 140 1.87 1.11 3.26
C ALA A 140 3.18 0.33 3.48
N LYS A 141 4.23 0.73 2.76
CA LYS A 141 5.57 0.16 2.86
C LYS A 141 6.35 0.83 3.98
N VAL A 142 6.96 0.05 4.88
CA VAL A 142 7.87 0.59 5.89
C VAL A 142 9.10 1.19 5.21
N ASP A 143 9.37 2.46 5.51
CA ASP A 143 10.54 3.20 5.02
C ASP A 143 11.49 3.44 6.21
N SER A 144 12.35 2.46 6.47
CA SER A 144 13.30 2.52 7.58
C SER A 144 14.73 2.41 7.08
N LYS A 145 15.63 3.18 7.70
CA LYS A 145 17.07 3.10 7.46
C LYS A 145 17.68 1.76 7.94
N ASN A 146 16.92 1.00 8.72
CA ASN A 146 17.34 -0.31 9.20
C ASN A 146 17.24 -1.39 8.12
N PHE A 147 16.47 -1.16 7.06
CA PHE A 147 16.39 -2.07 5.91
C PHE A 147 17.53 -1.81 4.91
N PRO A 148 18.07 -2.87 4.27
CA PRO A 148 17.81 -4.29 4.51
C PRO A 148 18.48 -4.82 5.78
N VAL A 149 17.78 -5.68 6.52
CA VAL A 149 18.25 -6.29 7.77
C VAL A 149 18.33 -7.81 7.63
N GLN A 150 19.28 -8.47 8.31
CA GLN A 150 19.25 -9.93 8.40
C GLN A 150 17.99 -10.38 9.12
N ILE A 151 17.15 -11.18 8.47
CA ILE A 151 15.83 -11.51 8.98
C ILE A 151 15.89 -12.28 10.32
N GLY A 152 16.96 -13.05 10.54
CA GLY A 152 17.19 -13.77 11.79
C GLY A 152 17.64 -12.90 12.97
N THR A 153 18.03 -11.63 12.74
CA THR A 153 18.39 -10.70 13.82
C THR A 153 17.21 -9.92 14.35
N ILE A 154 16.03 -9.99 13.73
CA ILE A 154 14.83 -9.31 14.23
C ILE A 154 14.48 -9.91 15.59
N SER A 155 14.54 -9.11 16.66
CA SER A 155 14.21 -9.54 18.01
C SER A 155 12.71 -9.51 18.28
N LYS A 156 11.99 -8.63 17.57
CA LYS A 156 10.57 -8.37 17.74
C LYS A 156 9.98 -7.84 16.44
N PHE A 157 8.79 -8.30 16.09
CA PHE A 157 8.01 -7.78 14.97
C PHE A 157 6.60 -7.49 15.45
N GLU A 158 6.42 -6.36 16.15
CA GLU A 158 5.08 -5.94 16.56
C GLU A 158 4.30 -5.37 15.38
N PHE A 159 3.08 -5.88 15.24
CA PHE A 159 2.13 -5.47 14.24
C PHE A 159 0.79 -5.20 14.93
N ASP A 160 0.28 -3.98 14.74
CA ASP A 160 -1.01 -3.52 15.26
C ASP A 160 -1.78 -2.89 14.10
N VAL A 161 -2.92 -3.47 13.74
CA VAL A 161 -3.72 -3.03 12.60
C VAL A 161 -5.21 -3.10 12.90
N GLU A 162 -5.92 -2.12 12.35
CA GLU A 162 -7.36 -2.14 12.15
C GLU A 162 -7.61 -1.78 10.68
N TRP A 163 -8.35 -2.64 9.98
CA TRP A 163 -8.74 -2.42 8.60
C TRP A 163 -10.18 -2.88 8.37
N SER A 164 -10.79 -2.41 7.28
CA SER A 164 -12.14 -2.80 6.86
C SER A 164 -12.26 -2.86 5.35
N LEU A 165 -13.18 -3.69 4.85
CA LEU A 165 -13.54 -3.76 3.43
C LEU A 165 -15.03 -3.49 3.25
N SER A 166 -15.38 -2.47 2.47
CA SER A 166 -16.79 -2.04 2.32
C SER A 166 -17.17 -1.74 0.87
N LEU A 167 -18.48 -1.83 0.58
CA LEU A 167 -19.07 -1.42 -0.71
C LEU A 167 -19.53 0.04 -0.73
N LYS A 168 -19.41 0.74 0.40
CA LYS A 168 -19.82 2.14 0.55
C LYS A 168 -18.63 2.95 0.99
N ASN A 169 -18.31 3.99 0.23
CA ASN A 169 -17.34 4.97 0.63
C ASN A 169 -17.75 5.54 2.00
N ASP A 170 -16.77 5.73 2.88
CA ASP A 170 -16.92 6.38 4.20
C ASP A 170 -17.72 5.62 5.26
N THR A 171 -17.95 4.32 5.06
CA THR A 171 -18.46 3.44 6.13
C THR A 171 -17.50 2.29 6.40
N HIS A 172 -17.24 2.01 7.67
CA HIS A 172 -16.60 0.76 8.15
C HIS A 172 -17.61 -0.42 8.17
N GLN A 173 -18.60 -0.39 7.27
CA GLN A 173 -19.55 -1.49 7.15
C GLN A 173 -18.86 -2.62 6.36
N GLU A 174 -18.42 -3.65 7.08
CA GLU A 174 -17.77 -4.81 6.49
C GLU A 174 -18.67 -5.51 5.46
N VAL A 175 -18.06 -5.95 4.37
CA VAL A 175 -18.70 -6.86 3.41
C VAL A 175 -19.06 -8.19 4.08
N THR A 176 -20.21 -8.71 3.72
CA THR A 176 -20.63 -10.07 4.10
C THR A 176 -20.28 -11.07 2.99
N ASP A 177 -20.31 -12.37 3.28
CA ASP A 177 -20.14 -13.42 2.26
C ASP A 177 -21.16 -13.27 1.10
N ALA A 178 -22.37 -12.81 1.40
CA ALA A 178 -23.39 -12.51 0.41
C ALA A 178 -23.00 -11.32 -0.47
N ASP A 179 -22.40 -10.28 0.10
CA ASP A 179 -21.88 -9.14 -0.67
C ASP A 179 -20.72 -9.55 -1.56
N VAL A 180 -19.79 -10.36 -1.02
CA VAL A 180 -18.65 -10.93 -1.77
C VAL A 180 -19.14 -11.73 -2.97
N GLN A 181 -20.13 -12.61 -2.77
CA GLN A 181 -20.70 -13.40 -3.85
C GLN A 181 -21.45 -12.54 -4.88
N ALA A 182 -22.30 -11.61 -4.42
CA ALA A 182 -23.12 -10.78 -5.29
C ALA A 182 -22.31 -9.80 -6.15
N ASN A 183 -21.19 -9.30 -5.60
CA ASN A 183 -20.33 -8.30 -6.25
C ASN A 183 -19.03 -8.91 -6.79
N GLN A 184 -18.92 -10.24 -6.78
CA GLN A 184 -17.76 -11.00 -7.25
C GLN A 184 -16.43 -10.42 -6.73
N ILE A 185 -16.40 -10.08 -5.44
CA ILE A 185 -15.24 -9.45 -4.80
C ILE A 185 -14.16 -10.51 -4.64
N ASN A 186 -13.02 -10.29 -5.29
CA ASN A 186 -11.82 -11.11 -5.11
C ASN A 186 -10.68 -10.20 -4.64
N ALA A 187 -10.16 -10.49 -3.46
CA ALA A 187 -9.06 -9.74 -2.83
C ALA A 187 -8.43 -10.55 -1.69
N ASN A 188 -7.21 -10.23 -1.31
CA ASN A 188 -6.67 -10.59 0.01
C ASN A 188 -6.26 -9.33 0.77
N VAL A 189 -6.02 -9.45 2.07
CA VAL A 189 -5.38 -8.40 2.87
C VAL A 189 -4.15 -9.00 3.52
N ALA A 190 -2.97 -8.45 3.22
CA ALA A 190 -1.72 -9.12 3.56
C ALA A 190 -0.57 -8.16 3.92
N ILE A 191 0.34 -8.66 4.75
CA ILE A 191 1.72 -8.21 4.76
C ILE A 191 2.46 -8.94 3.63
N ASP A 192 3.30 -8.21 2.92
CA ASP A 192 4.19 -8.71 1.88
C ASP A 192 5.65 -8.37 2.22
N MET A 193 6.52 -9.37 2.20
CA MET A 193 7.93 -9.27 2.57
C MET A 193 8.83 -9.93 1.52
N PHE A 194 9.81 -9.19 1.02
CA PHE A 194 10.82 -9.75 0.10
C PHE A 194 12.14 -10.00 0.82
N VAL A 195 12.66 -11.21 0.63
CA VAL A 195 13.84 -11.72 1.33
C VAL A 195 14.83 -12.31 0.33
N ASP A 196 16.13 -12.01 0.51
CA ASP A 196 17.20 -12.54 -0.35
C ASP A 196 18.55 -12.60 0.39
N LYS A 197 19.44 -13.48 -0.03
CA LYS A 197 20.84 -13.54 0.44
C LYS A 197 21.62 -12.27 0.10
N ASP A 198 21.31 -11.65 -1.04
CA ASP A 198 21.85 -10.37 -1.47
C ASP A 198 20.94 -9.22 -1.02
N LYS A 199 21.53 -8.24 -0.31
CA LYS A 199 20.80 -7.08 0.21
C LYS A 199 20.04 -6.31 -0.87
N LYS A 200 20.61 -6.13 -2.05
CA LYS A 200 20.00 -5.32 -3.12
C LYS A 200 18.86 -6.05 -3.79
N ASN A 201 18.99 -7.38 -3.92
CA ASN A 201 17.89 -8.19 -4.45
C ASN A 201 16.71 -8.22 -3.47
N ALA A 202 16.95 -8.23 -2.16
CA ALA A 202 15.89 -8.19 -1.14
C ALA A 202 15.04 -6.90 -1.19
N GLU A 203 15.57 -5.80 -1.73
CA GLU A 203 14.85 -4.53 -1.91
C GLU A 203 13.98 -4.50 -3.19
N ASP A 204 14.16 -5.48 -4.09
CA ASP A 204 13.51 -5.52 -5.41
C ASP A 204 12.57 -6.72 -5.48
N SER A 205 11.27 -6.44 -5.46
CA SER A 205 10.21 -7.46 -5.49
C SER A 205 10.26 -8.40 -6.70
N LYS A 206 10.98 -8.03 -7.78
CA LYS A 206 11.14 -8.88 -8.96
C LYS A 206 12.40 -9.75 -8.92
N LYS A 207 13.31 -9.50 -7.97
CA LYS A 207 14.61 -10.19 -7.89
C LYS A 207 14.79 -11.02 -6.65
N ALA A 208 14.14 -10.66 -5.54
CA ALA A 208 14.28 -11.37 -4.29
C ALA A 208 13.97 -12.86 -4.46
N ALA A 209 14.80 -13.74 -3.91
CA ALA A 209 14.62 -15.18 -4.01
C ALA A 209 13.32 -15.67 -3.33
N TYR A 210 12.87 -14.95 -2.30
CA TYR A 210 11.75 -15.33 -1.48
C TYR A 210 10.74 -14.19 -1.30
N GLU A 211 9.48 -14.56 -1.23
CA GLU A 211 8.35 -13.71 -0.85
C GLU A 211 7.67 -14.38 0.35
N VAL A 212 7.54 -13.67 1.47
CA VAL A 212 6.85 -14.18 2.66
C VAL A 212 5.65 -13.29 2.93
N MET A 213 4.46 -13.86 2.82
CA MET A 213 3.22 -13.13 3.02
C MET A 213 2.53 -13.57 4.32
N VAL A 214 1.81 -12.64 4.94
CA VAL A 214 0.91 -12.92 6.07
C VAL A 214 -0.46 -12.36 5.72
N TRP A 215 -1.37 -13.22 5.28
CA TRP A 215 -2.73 -12.89 4.88
C TRP A 215 -3.65 -12.91 6.09
N PHE A 216 -4.28 -11.77 6.36
CA PHE A 216 -5.29 -11.61 7.40
C PHE A 216 -6.70 -11.90 6.90
N ALA A 217 -6.92 -11.87 5.59
CA ALA A 217 -8.16 -12.27 4.96
C ALA A 217 -7.94 -12.64 3.49
N ASP A 218 -8.79 -13.53 2.99
CA ASP A 218 -9.03 -13.81 1.57
C ASP A 218 -10.53 -13.71 1.29
N PHE A 219 -10.87 -13.12 0.14
CA PHE A 219 -12.24 -12.91 -0.32
C PHE A 219 -12.41 -13.49 -1.71
N GLY A 220 -13.57 -14.11 -1.94
CA GLY A 220 -13.93 -14.69 -3.23
C GLY A 220 -13.23 -16.03 -3.49
N THR A 221 -13.13 -16.40 -4.76
CA THR A 221 -12.56 -17.69 -5.18
C THR A 221 -11.19 -17.56 -5.82
N ASP A 222 -10.80 -16.34 -6.20
CA ASP A 222 -9.59 -16.13 -6.99
C ASP A 222 -8.40 -15.71 -6.12
N ALA A 223 -8.64 -15.21 -4.90
CA ALA A 223 -7.60 -15.01 -3.91
C ALA A 223 -7.13 -16.37 -3.40
N TRP A 224 -6.04 -16.87 -4.00
CA TRP A 224 -5.57 -18.23 -3.76
C TRP A 224 -4.05 -18.26 -3.52
N PRO A 225 -3.60 -18.57 -2.29
CA PRO A 225 -2.17 -18.63 -1.99
C PRO A 225 -1.49 -19.77 -2.74
N LEU A 226 -0.25 -19.54 -3.18
CA LEU A 226 0.53 -20.54 -3.90
C LEU A 226 0.80 -21.77 -3.01
N GLY A 227 0.63 -22.96 -3.58
CA GLY A 227 0.77 -24.24 -2.86
C GLY A 227 -0.50 -24.76 -2.19
N LYS A 228 -1.53 -23.94 -2.02
CA LYS A 228 -2.84 -24.41 -1.55
C LYS A 228 -3.52 -25.26 -2.62
N THR A 229 -4.21 -26.31 -2.17
CA THR A 229 -4.94 -27.23 -3.04
C THR A 229 -6.42 -27.25 -2.69
N ASP A 230 -7.27 -27.66 -3.63
CA ASP A 230 -8.72 -27.77 -3.42
C ASP A 230 -9.11 -28.90 -2.45
N THR A 231 -8.14 -29.68 -1.97
CA THR A 231 -8.39 -30.75 -1.00
C THR A 231 -8.08 -30.24 0.42
N PRO A 232 -9.06 -30.23 1.34
CA PRO A 232 -8.84 -29.80 2.73
C PRO A 232 -7.66 -30.53 3.38
N GLY A 233 -6.78 -29.77 4.05
CA GLY A 233 -5.59 -30.29 4.72
C GLY A 233 -4.46 -30.76 3.79
N LYS A 234 -4.59 -30.62 2.46
CA LYS A 234 -3.50 -30.83 1.51
C LYS A 234 -2.96 -29.50 1.01
N GLY A 235 -1.64 -29.40 0.93
CA GLY A 235 -0.93 -28.18 0.56
C GLY A 235 -0.49 -27.34 1.76
N THR A 236 -1.09 -27.56 2.93
CA THR A 236 -0.64 -26.97 4.19
C THR A 236 0.72 -27.54 4.60
N VAL A 237 1.72 -26.68 4.74
CA VAL A 237 3.08 -27.02 5.19
C VAL A 237 3.09 -27.21 6.70
N THR A 238 2.51 -26.26 7.44
CA THR A 238 2.38 -26.32 8.91
C THR A 238 1.33 -25.30 9.37
N THR A 239 0.96 -25.34 10.66
CA THR A 239 0.05 -24.38 11.29
C THR A 239 0.66 -23.79 12.54
N THR A 240 0.21 -22.59 12.91
CA THR A 240 0.58 -21.96 14.18
C THR A 240 -0.46 -20.92 14.60
N THR A 241 -0.42 -20.51 15.88
CA THR A 241 -1.32 -19.48 16.42
C THR A 241 -0.48 -18.33 16.95
N VAL A 242 -0.79 -17.12 16.49
CA VAL A 242 -0.11 -15.88 16.91
C VAL A 242 -1.17 -14.84 17.21
N GLY A 243 -1.07 -14.18 18.37
CA GLY A 243 -2.05 -13.14 18.75
C GLY A 243 -3.50 -13.62 18.81
N GLY A 244 -3.74 -14.91 19.04
CA GLY A 244 -5.09 -15.52 19.03
C GLY A 244 -5.64 -15.86 17.65
N VAL A 245 -4.87 -15.64 16.58
CA VAL A 245 -5.23 -15.96 15.19
C VAL A 245 -4.49 -17.22 14.77
N GLU A 246 -5.23 -18.20 14.24
CA GLU A 246 -4.67 -19.41 13.66
C GLU A 246 -4.28 -19.15 12.20
N PHE A 247 -3.04 -19.48 11.85
CA PHE A 247 -2.49 -19.35 10.51
C PHE A 247 -2.06 -20.70 9.96
N GLU A 248 -2.32 -20.91 8.67
CA GLU A 248 -1.85 -22.04 7.89
C GLU A 248 -0.78 -21.56 6.91
N LEU A 249 0.37 -22.25 6.87
CA LEU A 249 1.45 -21.95 5.93
C LEU A 249 1.24 -22.74 4.64
N TYR A 250 1.29 -22.04 3.52
CA TYR A 250 1.36 -22.59 2.17
C TYR A 250 2.68 -22.18 1.51
N ALA A 251 3.19 -23.02 0.61
CA ALA A 251 4.43 -22.73 -0.12
C ALA A 251 4.33 -23.14 -1.59
N GLY A 252 4.77 -22.26 -2.48
CA GLY A 252 4.82 -22.52 -3.92
C GLY A 252 5.74 -21.55 -4.65
N THR A 253 5.94 -21.77 -5.95
CA THR A 253 6.83 -20.94 -6.77
C THR A 253 6.01 -20.08 -7.72
N ASN A 254 6.28 -18.77 -7.75
CA ASN A 254 5.59 -17.85 -8.65
C ASN A 254 6.23 -17.86 -10.07
N SER A 255 5.65 -17.09 -11.00
CA SER A 255 6.15 -17.02 -12.38
C SER A 255 7.56 -16.43 -12.52
N GLN A 256 8.04 -15.71 -11.50
CA GLN A 256 9.39 -15.14 -11.43
C GLN A 256 10.42 -16.11 -10.81
N GLN A 257 10.04 -17.38 -10.57
CA GLN A 257 10.87 -18.38 -9.90
C GLN A 257 11.20 -18.06 -8.44
N GLN A 258 10.44 -17.17 -7.80
CA GLN A 258 10.58 -16.88 -6.38
C GLN A 258 9.79 -17.92 -5.57
N MET A 259 10.35 -18.35 -4.44
CA MET A 259 9.62 -19.19 -3.50
C MET A 259 8.75 -18.31 -2.61
N VAL A 260 7.43 -18.51 -2.71
CA VAL A 260 6.41 -17.76 -1.98
C VAL A 260 5.91 -18.60 -0.81
N LEU A 261 5.98 -18.04 0.39
CA LEU A 261 5.49 -18.63 1.63
C LEU A 261 4.35 -17.75 2.17
N SER A 262 3.13 -18.26 2.15
CA SER A 262 1.95 -17.50 2.58
C SER A 262 1.38 -18.09 3.87
N TRP A 263 1.49 -17.36 4.97
CA TRP A 263 0.72 -17.60 6.19
C TRP A 263 -0.68 -17.04 6.00
N VAL A 264 -1.71 -17.88 6.04
CA VAL A 264 -3.10 -17.46 5.81
C VAL A 264 -3.93 -17.69 7.06
N ALA A 265 -4.55 -16.62 7.56
CA ALA A 265 -5.48 -16.71 8.69
C ALA A 265 -6.67 -17.60 8.33
N THR A 266 -7.09 -18.48 9.24
CA THR A 266 -8.22 -19.38 8.99
C THR A 266 -9.58 -18.67 8.95
N LYS A 267 -9.61 -17.39 9.36
CA LYS A 267 -10.77 -16.50 9.32
C LYS A 267 -10.33 -15.07 9.04
N PRO A 268 -11.17 -14.26 8.36
CA PRO A 268 -10.92 -12.83 8.21
C PRO A 268 -10.65 -12.15 9.56
N THR A 269 -9.51 -11.49 9.65
CA THR A 269 -9.00 -10.83 10.85
C THR A 269 -8.82 -9.34 10.56
N THR A 270 -9.86 -8.57 10.81
CA THR A 270 -9.91 -7.11 10.55
C THR A 270 -9.17 -6.29 11.62
N THR A 271 -8.94 -6.87 12.79
CA THR A 271 -8.13 -6.28 13.86
C THR A 271 -7.11 -7.30 14.35
N PHE A 272 -5.85 -6.90 14.41
CA PHE A 272 -4.78 -7.73 14.96
C PHE A 272 -3.81 -6.87 15.77
N LYS A 273 -3.36 -7.39 16.90
CA LYS A 273 -2.27 -6.81 17.69
C LYS A 273 -1.41 -7.92 18.28
N GLY A 274 -0.15 -7.98 17.87
CA GLY A 274 0.78 -8.98 18.39
C GLY A 274 2.15 -8.99 17.71
N ASP A 275 3.04 -9.83 18.23
CA ASP A 275 4.35 -10.09 17.64
C ASP A 275 4.25 -11.19 16.57
N LEU A 276 4.59 -10.86 15.32
CA LEU A 276 4.56 -11.77 14.17
C LEU A 276 5.87 -12.56 13.99
N LYS A 277 6.91 -12.28 14.77
CA LYS A 277 8.18 -13.03 14.73
C LYS A 277 8.00 -14.57 14.83
N PRO A 278 7.06 -15.13 15.63
CA PRO A 278 6.85 -16.56 15.67
C PRO A 278 6.54 -17.21 14.31
N LEU A 279 5.93 -16.47 13.36
CA LEU A 279 5.69 -16.95 12.00
C LEU A 279 7.02 -17.17 11.24
N LEU A 280 7.97 -16.24 11.38
CA LEU A 280 9.31 -16.36 10.81
C LEU A 280 10.12 -17.47 11.48
N ASP A 281 10.08 -17.54 12.81
CA ASP A 281 10.74 -18.61 13.57
C ASP A 281 10.24 -19.99 13.17
N LYS A 282 8.94 -20.11 12.88
CA LYS A 282 8.34 -21.36 12.42
C LYS A 282 8.87 -21.76 11.04
N ILE A 283 9.03 -20.81 10.11
CA ILE A 283 9.68 -21.05 8.80
C ILE A 283 11.12 -21.55 9.02
N PHE A 284 11.92 -20.87 9.85
CA PHE A 284 13.29 -21.28 10.12
C PHE A 284 13.36 -22.67 10.77
N GLY A 285 12.40 -23.00 11.64
CA GLY A 285 12.30 -24.29 12.30
C GLY A 285 12.00 -25.48 11.37
N LEU A 286 11.53 -25.23 10.15
CA LEU A 286 11.35 -26.28 9.13
C LEU A 286 12.69 -26.81 8.61
N ASN A 287 13.78 -26.03 8.71
CA ASN A 287 15.12 -26.38 8.24
C ASN A 287 15.14 -26.87 6.76
N ASP A 288 14.29 -26.29 5.91
CA ASP A 288 14.26 -26.54 4.47
C ASP A 288 15.18 -25.53 3.76
N ASP A 289 16.08 -26.01 2.90
CA ASP A 289 17.05 -25.18 2.18
C ASP A 289 16.41 -24.36 1.05
N LYS A 290 15.16 -24.67 0.69
CA LYS A 290 14.34 -23.90 -0.25
C LYS A 290 13.63 -22.73 0.39
N TYR A 291 13.66 -22.58 1.71
CA TYR A 291 13.00 -21.50 2.43
C TYR A 291 14.00 -20.44 2.91
N PRO A 292 13.53 -19.23 3.28
CA PRO A 292 14.38 -18.20 3.85
C PRO A 292 15.18 -18.70 5.05
N GLN A 293 16.47 -18.36 5.07
CA GLN A 293 17.37 -18.65 6.17
C GLN A 293 17.55 -17.42 7.06
N LYS A 294 17.90 -17.63 8.32
CA LYS A 294 18.15 -16.54 9.29
C LYS A 294 19.19 -15.51 8.84
N THR A 295 20.11 -15.92 7.97
CA THR A 295 21.20 -15.09 7.43
C THR A 295 20.80 -14.27 6.21
N ASP A 296 19.64 -14.54 5.63
CA ASP A 296 19.11 -13.79 4.49
C ASP A 296 18.62 -12.41 4.95
N TYR A 297 18.49 -11.48 4.02
CA TYR A 297 18.09 -10.11 4.28
C TYR A 297 16.63 -9.88 3.94
N LEU A 298 15.87 -9.33 4.87
CA LEU A 298 14.57 -8.71 4.61
C LEU A 298 14.84 -7.30 4.09
N GLY A 299 14.41 -6.98 2.87
CA GLY A 299 14.64 -5.69 2.22
C GLY A 299 13.38 -4.89 1.91
N TYR A 300 12.22 -5.55 1.91
CA TYR A 300 10.92 -4.94 1.69
C TYR A 300 9.92 -5.47 2.70
N LEU A 301 9.10 -4.58 3.27
CA LEU A 301 7.98 -4.94 4.12
C LEU A 301 6.85 -3.93 3.89
N ALA A 302 5.69 -4.41 3.48
CA ALA A 302 4.52 -3.57 3.29
C ALA A 302 3.24 -4.28 3.73
N PHE A 303 2.28 -3.53 4.28
CA PHE A 303 0.93 -4.01 4.55
C PHE A 303 -0.04 -3.39 3.54
N GLY A 304 -0.92 -4.21 2.96
CA GLY A 304 -1.82 -3.75 1.92
C GLY A 304 -2.87 -4.79 1.54
N GLN A 305 -3.44 -4.58 0.35
CA GLN A 305 -4.47 -5.44 -0.21
C GLN A 305 -4.10 -5.80 -1.64
N GLU A 306 -4.07 -7.08 -2.01
CA GLU A 306 -4.07 -7.42 -3.43
C GLU A 306 -5.51 -7.32 -3.97
N ALA A 307 -5.72 -6.44 -4.94
CA ALA A 307 -6.99 -6.24 -5.61
C ALA A 307 -7.05 -7.09 -6.88
N TYR A 308 -7.96 -8.06 -6.92
CA TYR A 308 -8.13 -8.97 -8.06
C TYR A 308 -9.30 -8.51 -8.91
N SER A 309 -10.54 -8.51 -8.40
CA SER A 309 -11.70 -8.11 -9.20
C SER A 309 -12.91 -7.74 -8.36
N SER A 310 -13.81 -6.91 -8.91
CA SER A 310 -15.18 -6.75 -8.40
C SER A 310 -16.08 -6.14 -9.47
N THR A 311 -17.37 -6.47 -9.43
CA THR A 311 -18.40 -5.83 -10.27
C THR A 311 -18.89 -4.49 -9.71
N SER A 312 -18.44 -4.11 -8.51
CA SER A 312 -18.79 -2.87 -7.82
C SER A 312 -17.54 -2.20 -7.25
N ASN A 313 -17.65 -0.92 -6.87
CA ASN A 313 -16.59 -0.26 -6.12
C ASN A 313 -16.43 -0.89 -4.74
N VAL A 314 -15.18 -1.20 -4.40
CA VAL A 314 -14.79 -1.73 -3.10
C VAL A 314 -13.82 -0.75 -2.46
N THR A 315 -14.02 -0.43 -1.19
CA THR A 315 -13.14 0.44 -0.41
C THR A 315 -12.47 -0.34 0.71
N PHE A 316 -11.14 -0.41 0.66
CA PHE A 316 -10.27 -0.91 1.72
C PHE A 316 -9.79 0.27 2.57
N SER A 317 -10.17 0.29 3.84
CA SER A 317 -9.88 1.38 4.76
C SER A 317 -8.97 0.91 5.87
N VAL A 318 -7.91 1.67 6.16
CA VAL A 318 -6.93 1.37 7.21
C VAL A 318 -6.87 2.56 8.19
N PRO A 319 -7.79 2.61 9.18
CA PRO A 319 -7.80 3.66 10.20
C PRO A 319 -6.64 3.56 11.20
N SER A 320 -6.03 2.38 11.35
CA SER A 320 -4.88 2.19 12.23
C SER A 320 -3.92 1.17 11.66
N LEU A 321 -2.64 1.53 11.59
CA LEU A 321 -1.54 0.64 11.27
C LEU A 321 -0.31 1.11 12.04
N ALA A 322 0.31 0.21 12.80
CA ALA A 322 1.62 0.42 13.41
C ALA A 322 2.51 -0.81 13.20
N VAL A 323 3.77 -0.56 12.86
CA VAL A 323 4.77 -1.60 12.61
C VAL A 323 6.05 -1.23 13.33
N ASP A 324 6.48 -2.09 14.25
CA ASP A 324 7.73 -1.95 15.00
C ASP A 324 8.60 -3.19 14.79
N ILE A 325 9.79 -2.96 14.19
CA ILE A 325 10.80 -3.98 13.93
C ILE A 325 12.02 -3.63 14.78
N GLU A 326 12.21 -4.39 15.86
CA GLU A 326 13.38 -4.24 16.73
C GLU A 326 14.51 -5.16 16.27
N ILE A 327 15.73 -4.63 16.33
CA ILE A 327 16.99 -5.33 16.08
C ILE A 327 17.82 -5.13 17.37
N PRO A 328 18.53 -6.16 17.86
CA PRO A 328 19.28 -6.11 19.12
C PRO A 328 20.43 -5.11 19.14
#